data_AF-A0A8B9JQ84-F1
#
_entry.id   AF-A0A8B9JQ84-F1
#
_cell.length_a   1.000
_cell.length_b   1.000
_cell.length_c   1.000
_cell.angle_alpha   90.00
_cell.angle_beta   90.00
_cell.angle_gamma   90.00
#
_symmetry.space_group_name_H-M   'P 1'
#
loop_
_entity.id
_entity.type
_entity.pdbx_description
1 polymer ?
#
loop_
_entity_poly.entity_id
_entity_poly.type
_entity_poly.pdbx_seq_one_letter_code
_entity_poly.pdbx_strand_id
1 'polypeptide(L)'
;GESPAISGQRSKTHQIHEGANTFSHHCICLLFFYQINSQDDKGVLVGNWSGDYTDGVRPTAWKDSCSILRQWYKQNCTAVEYGQCWVFAAVACTVSRALGIPCRVVTNYGSAHDTNSNLLIERYYDEFAEDLDVYCCGPVPVRAIKEGDLSVKFDAPFVFAEVNADVVEYITLRDGRHVKIGGSTTEVGQCISTKAVGSDEREDITHLYKYPEGSEEERQVFEKASHQNRLIQNEEEPGVHVKIKLSSNTMVGSDFEAYAQVKNNTDAKKNCRLMFYAQAVTYNGKLGETCGLTELAEINLAPTEGGKATLQLLYSEYGKAITQDRMIKLAALLVDVETKEFYRATKTLIIGAHISTLFELPIVPLQQACQTYGLRAGPGPHFLFISPLRVGTVGPEESTIAELEFTPKATGIRKLVIDFSSDKLSNIQDFENIVIEE
;
A
#
# COMPACT_ATOMS: atom_id res chain seq x y z
N GLY A 1 18.90 0.24 -68.20
CA GLY A 1 17.81 -0.75 -68.24
C GLY A 1 18.07 -1.75 -67.14
N GLU A 2 17.13 -1.81 -66.20
CA GLU A 2 16.65 -2.97 -65.43
C GLU A 2 17.65 -3.98 -64.80
N SER A 3 17.58 -4.02 -63.45
CA SER A 3 17.77 -5.13 -62.49
C SER A 3 17.21 -6.51 -62.95
N PRO A 4 17.52 -7.70 -62.35
CA PRO A 4 17.53 -7.92 -60.88
C PRO A 4 18.41 -9.06 -60.24
N ALA A 5 18.72 -8.83 -58.94
CA ALA A 5 18.55 -9.68 -57.74
C ALA A 5 19.22 -11.07 -57.47
N ILE A 6 19.58 -11.21 -56.17
CA ILE A 6 19.65 -12.37 -55.23
C ILE A 6 20.91 -13.27 -55.14
N SER A 7 21.51 -13.29 -53.92
CA SER A 7 21.82 -14.45 -53.05
C SER A 7 23.28 -14.62 -52.58
N GLY A 8 23.45 -14.88 -51.28
CA GLY A 8 24.63 -15.58 -50.74
C GLY A 8 25.30 -14.98 -49.49
N GLN A 9 24.69 -15.09 -48.31
CA GLN A 9 25.42 -14.99 -47.03
C GLN A 9 25.78 -16.39 -46.53
N ARG A 10 27.09 -16.63 -46.35
CA ARG A 10 27.68 -17.88 -45.85
C ARG A 10 27.85 -17.81 -44.33
N SER A 11 27.39 -18.88 -43.68
CA SER A 11 27.53 -19.25 -42.27
C SER A 11 28.96 -19.11 -41.71
N LYS A 12 29.07 -18.58 -40.49
CA LYS A 12 30.15 -18.90 -39.53
C LYS A 12 29.51 -19.33 -38.21
N THR A 13 29.58 -20.62 -37.95
CA THR A 13 29.31 -21.27 -36.67
C THR A 13 30.40 -20.90 -35.67
N HIS A 14 30.04 -20.22 -34.57
CA HIS A 14 30.87 -20.13 -33.38
C HIS A 14 30.47 -21.24 -32.40
N GLN A 15 31.43 -22.12 -32.10
CA GLN A 15 31.36 -23.09 -31.01
C GLN A 15 31.16 -22.34 -29.68
N ILE A 16 30.10 -22.71 -28.96
CA ILE A 16 29.88 -22.27 -27.58
C ILE A 16 30.65 -23.24 -26.69
N HIS A 17 31.69 -22.74 -26.03
CA HIS A 17 32.36 -23.43 -24.92
C HIS A 17 31.43 -23.43 -23.70
N GLU A 18 31.17 -24.61 -23.14
CA GLU A 18 30.57 -24.78 -21.82
C GLU A 18 31.51 -24.21 -20.74
N GLY A 19 31.23 -22.97 -20.32
CA GLY A 19 31.76 -22.38 -19.10
C GLY A 19 30.60 -22.13 -18.15
N ALA A 20 30.65 -22.71 -16.95
CA ALA A 20 29.67 -22.49 -15.89
C ALA A 20 29.64 -21.02 -15.48
N ASN A 21 28.76 -20.22 -16.10
CA ASN A 21 28.40 -18.88 -15.66
C ASN A 21 27.61 -18.97 -14.36
N THR A 22 28.31 -19.03 -13.23
CA THR A 22 27.71 -18.67 -11.94
C THR A 22 27.56 -17.14 -11.94
N PHE A 23 26.37 -16.65 -12.32
CA PHE A 23 26.04 -15.24 -12.18
C PHE A 23 26.21 -14.82 -10.72
N SER A 24 26.82 -13.66 -10.46
CA SER A 24 26.86 -13.07 -9.12
C SER A 24 25.42 -12.89 -8.61
N HIS A 25 25.18 -13.14 -7.32
CA HIS A 25 23.89 -12.88 -6.67
C HIS A 25 23.33 -11.48 -6.99
N HIS A 26 24.22 -10.51 -7.17
CA HIS A 26 23.87 -9.14 -7.56
C HIS A 26 23.31 -9.03 -8.98
N CYS A 27 23.94 -9.72 -9.94
CA CYS A 27 23.47 -9.81 -11.33
C CYS A 27 22.16 -10.61 -11.42
N ILE A 28 22.02 -11.65 -10.58
CA ILE A 28 20.80 -12.45 -10.45
C ILE A 28 19.64 -11.57 -9.98
N CYS A 29 19.82 -10.79 -8.90
CA CYS A 29 18.78 -9.87 -8.43
C CYS A 29 18.38 -8.83 -9.49
N LEU A 30 19.34 -8.18 -10.14
CA LEU A 30 19.09 -7.19 -11.21
C LEU A 30 18.25 -7.76 -12.37
N LEU A 31 18.62 -8.93 -12.87
CA LEU A 31 17.90 -9.58 -13.96
C LEU A 31 16.49 -10.01 -13.55
N PHE A 32 16.30 -10.49 -12.32
CA PHE A 32 15.01 -10.96 -11.84
C PHE A 32 14.02 -9.85 -11.50
N PHE A 33 14.45 -8.76 -10.88
CA PHE A 33 13.54 -7.65 -10.55
C PHE A 33 12.98 -6.99 -11.82
N TYR A 34 13.80 -6.90 -12.89
CA TYR A 34 13.37 -6.39 -14.19
C TYR A 34 12.41 -7.34 -14.92
N GLN A 35 12.57 -8.66 -14.76
CA GLN A 35 11.72 -9.67 -15.43
C GLN A 35 10.39 -9.96 -14.71
N ILE A 36 10.17 -9.41 -13.52
CA ILE A 36 8.93 -9.67 -12.78
C ILE A 36 7.78 -8.78 -13.28
N ASN A 37 8.06 -7.55 -13.69
CA ASN A 37 7.11 -6.68 -14.37
C ASN A 37 7.27 -6.82 -15.90
N SER A 38 6.17 -6.92 -16.62
CA SER A 38 6.16 -7.24 -18.06
C SER A 38 6.23 -6.03 -18.99
N GLN A 39 6.40 -4.81 -18.48
CA GLN A 39 6.12 -3.62 -19.27
C GLN A 39 6.98 -3.49 -20.54
N ASP A 40 8.16 -4.16 -20.61
CA ASP A 40 9.01 -4.14 -21.81
C ASP A 40 9.58 -5.50 -22.29
N ASP A 41 9.68 -6.57 -21.47
CA ASP A 41 10.51 -7.76 -21.80
C ASP A 41 9.95 -9.14 -21.38
N LYS A 42 8.75 -9.54 -21.84
CA LYS A 42 8.17 -10.89 -21.57
C LYS A 42 8.19 -11.28 -20.07
N GLY A 43 7.90 -10.31 -19.19
CA GLY A 43 7.95 -10.50 -17.76
C GLY A 43 6.90 -11.48 -17.22
N VAL A 44 6.98 -11.78 -15.92
CA VAL A 44 6.09 -12.77 -15.27
C VAL A 44 4.67 -12.25 -15.08
N LEU A 45 4.51 -10.96 -14.76
CA LEU A 45 3.21 -10.35 -14.39
C LEU A 45 2.99 -9.01 -15.08
N VAL A 46 1.74 -8.74 -15.46
CA VAL A 46 1.26 -7.44 -15.93
C VAL A 46 0.78 -6.62 -14.74
N GLY A 47 1.27 -5.39 -14.58
CA GLY A 47 0.79 -4.46 -13.56
C GLY A 47 -0.53 -3.78 -13.94
N ASN A 48 -1.48 -3.68 -13.01
CA ASN A 48 -2.73 -2.93 -13.24
C ASN A 48 -3.24 -2.29 -11.93
N TRP A 49 -3.48 -0.98 -11.99
CA TRP A 49 -3.98 -0.13 -10.90
C TRP A 49 -5.29 0.60 -11.25
N SER A 50 -5.89 0.31 -12.40
CA SER A 50 -7.10 1.01 -12.87
C SER A 50 -8.33 0.73 -12.01
N GLY A 51 -8.35 -0.43 -11.34
CA GLY A 51 -9.53 -0.95 -10.64
C GLY A 51 -10.41 -1.85 -11.52
N ASP A 52 -10.20 -1.88 -12.83
CA ASP A 52 -10.84 -2.81 -13.76
C ASP A 52 -9.89 -4.00 -14.04
N TYR A 53 -10.38 -5.20 -13.73
CA TYR A 53 -9.68 -6.47 -13.92
C TYR A 53 -10.55 -7.49 -14.66
N THR A 54 -11.49 -7.02 -15.50
CA THR A 54 -12.49 -7.88 -16.15
C THR A 54 -11.90 -8.95 -17.08
N ASP A 55 -10.70 -8.73 -17.61
CA ASP A 55 -9.96 -9.62 -18.50
C ASP A 55 -8.87 -10.47 -17.81
N GLY A 56 -8.64 -10.26 -16.51
CA GLY A 56 -7.57 -10.92 -15.77
C GLY A 56 -7.95 -11.33 -14.34
N VAL A 57 -6.96 -11.74 -13.56
CA VAL A 57 -7.13 -12.03 -12.13
C VAL A 57 -6.84 -10.76 -11.34
N ARG A 58 -7.81 -10.31 -10.53
CA ARG A 58 -7.62 -9.16 -9.63
C ARG A 58 -6.38 -9.38 -8.72
N PRO A 59 -5.52 -8.37 -8.50
CA PRO A 59 -4.30 -8.54 -7.70
C PRO A 59 -4.53 -9.05 -6.27
N THR A 60 -5.65 -8.68 -5.64
CA THR A 60 -6.06 -9.12 -4.29
C THR A 60 -6.49 -10.59 -4.21
N ALA A 61 -6.77 -11.25 -5.34
CA ALA A 61 -7.17 -12.66 -5.38
C ALA A 61 -5.99 -13.63 -5.31
N TRP A 62 -4.75 -13.17 -5.55
CA TRP A 62 -3.58 -14.03 -5.44
C TRP A 62 -3.29 -14.38 -3.97
N LYS A 63 -3.09 -15.68 -3.70
CA LYS A 63 -2.74 -16.20 -2.36
C LYS A 63 -1.38 -16.88 -2.30
N ASP A 64 -0.83 -17.21 -3.46
CA ASP A 64 0.45 -17.87 -3.58
C ASP A 64 1.14 -17.51 -4.90
N SER A 65 2.46 -17.33 -4.84
CA SER A 65 3.28 -17.04 -6.01
C SER A 65 3.44 -18.24 -6.94
N CYS A 66 3.24 -19.47 -6.44
CA CYS A 66 3.41 -20.69 -7.23
C CYS A 66 2.34 -20.82 -8.32
N SER A 67 1.10 -20.42 -8.03
CA SER A 67 -0.02 -20.40 -8.98
C SER A 67 0.28 -19.44 -10.14
N ILE A 68 0.79 -18.25 -9.84
CA ILE A 68 1.23 -17.26 -10.84
C ILE A 68 2.33 -17.85 -11.73
N LEU A 69 3.42 -18.35 -11.13
CA LEU A 69 4.56 -18.90 -11.87
C LEU A 69 4.18 -20.12 -12.73
N ARG A 70 3.29 -20.99 -12.22
CA ARG A 70 2.77 -22.13 -13.00
C ARG A 70 1.91 -21.69 -14.16
N GLN A 71 1.09 -20.65 -13.98
CA GLN A 71 0.26 -20.10 -15.05
C GLN A 71 1.13 -19.49 -16.15
N TRP A 72 2.10 -18.64 -15.77
CA TRP A 72 3.09 -18.07 -16.67
C TRP A 72 3.79 -19.16 -17.51
N TYR A 73 4.28 -20.23 -16.85
CA TYR A 73 4.92 -21.35 -17.53
C TYR A 73 3.97 -22.08 -18.51
N LYS A 74 2.73 -22.37 -18.08
CA LYS A 74 1.72 -23.04 -18.91
C LYS A 74 1.27 -22.21 -20.12
N GLN A 75 1.34 -20.89 -20.01
CA GLN A 75 1.00 -19.95 -21.07
C GLN A 75 2.21 -19.60 -21.96
N ASN A 76 3.19 -20.50 -22.05
CA ASN A 76 4.43 -20.31 -22.84
C ASN A 76 5.21 -19.04 -22.46
N CYS A 77 5.30 -18.74 -21.16
CA CYS A 77 5.99 -17.56 -20.63
C CYS A 77 5.34 -16.23 -21.08
N THR A 78 4.02 -16.25 -21.29
CA THR A 78 3.23 -15.01 -21.44
C THR A 78 2.91 -14.45 -20.07
N ALA A 79 3.03 -13.13 -19.92
CA ALA A 79 2.79 -12.44 -18.65
C ALA A 79 1.39 -12.73 -18.10
N VAL A 80 1.31 -12.95 -16.79
CA VAL A 80 0.06 -13.24 -16.09
C VAL A 80 -0.60 -11.92 -15.67
N GLU A 81 -1.91 -11.82 -15.90
CA GLU A 81 -2.71 -10.65 -15.55
C GLU A 81 -3.48 -10.92 -14.25
N TYR A 82 -3.44 -10.10 -13.20
CA TYR A 82 -2.65 -8.88 -12.98
C TYR A 82 -1.91 -8.91 -11.64
N GLY A 83 -0.86 -8.10 -11.50
CA GLY A 83 -0.09 -7.90 -10.28
C GLY A 83 -0.11 -6.46 -9.78
N GLN A 84 0.18 -6.30 -8.49
CA GLN A 84 0.42 -5.04 -7.79
C GLN A 84 1.65 -5.19 -6.89
N CYS A 85 2.11 -4.13 -6.22
CA CYS A 85 3.43 -4.09 -5.57
C CYS A 85 3.72 -5.31 -4.66
N TRP A 86 2.75 -5.71 -3.82
CA TRP A 86 2.92 -6.87 -2.93
C TRP A 86 2.96 -8.21 -3.69
N VAL A 87 2.26 -8.32 -4.83
CA VAL A 87 2.28 -9.52 -5.67
C VAL A 87 3.64 -9.66 -6.34
N PHE A 88 4.17 -8.57 -6.89
CA PHE A 88 5.52 -8.55 -7.47
C PHE A 88 6.58 -8.92 -6.42
N ALA A 89 6.52 -8.32 -5.23
CA ALA A 89 7.45 -8.62 -4.14
C ALA A 89 7.36 -10.08 -3.67
N ALA A 90 6.16 -10.65 -3.57
CA ALA A 90 5.96 -12.04 -3.19
C ALA A 90 6.54 -13.02 -4.23
N VAL A 91 6.31 -12.75 -5.52
CA VAL A 91 6.90 -13.56 -6.61
C VAL A 91 8.42 -13.43 -6.62
N ALA A 92 8.96 -12.22 -6.46
CA ALA A 92 10.41 -11.99 -6.37
C ALA A 92 11.06 -12.77 -5.22
N CYS A 93 10.43 -12.73 -4.04
CA CYS A 93 10.88 -13.45 -2.85
C CYS A 93 10.84 -14.96 -3.08
N THR A 94 9.78 -15.47 -3.70
CA THR A 94 9.64 -16.90 -4.02
C THR A 94 10.74 -17.38 -4.96
N VAL A 95 10.99 -16.67 -6.06
CA VAL A 95 12.03 -17.03 -7.02
C VAL A 95 13.42 -16.93 -6.39
N SER A 96 13.70 -15.85 -5.65
CA SER A 96 14.98 -15.65 -4.96
C SER A 96 15.28 -16.80 -3.99
N ARG A 97 14.31 -17.18 -3.15
CA ARG A 97 14.45 -18.30 -2.22
C ARG A 97 14.62 -19.64 -2.92
N ALA A 98 13.90 -19.87 -4.01
CA ALA A 98 14.04 -21.09 -4.81
C ALA A 98 15.44 -21.24 -5.42
N LEU A 99 16.10 -20.11 -5.71
CA LEU A 99 17.48 -20.05 -6.19
C LEU A 99 18.53 -20.09 -5.07
N GLY A 100 18.11 -20.20 -3.80
CA GLY A 100 19.01 -20.24 -2.64
C GLY A 100 19.45 -18.86 -2.13
N ILE A 101 18.85 -17.77 -2.61
CA ILE A 101 19.14 -16.41 -2.15
C ILE A 101 18.24 -16.07 -0.96
N PRO A 102 18.80 -15.79 0.24
CA PRO A 102 18.00 -15.32 1.36
C PRO A 102 17.27 -14.02 1.01
N CYS A 103 15.94 -14.06 1.02
CA CYS A 103 15.09 -12.95 0.65
C CYS A 103 13.90 -12.84 1.61
N ARG A 104 13.45 -11.63 1.91
CA ARG A 104 12.23 -11.35 2.69
C ARG A 104 11.49 -10.17 2.07
N VAL A 105 10.16 -10.20 2.17
CA VAL A 105 9.30 -9.09 1.75
C VAL A 105 9.27 -8.04 2.86
N VAL A 106 9.35 -6.77 2.48
CA VAL A 106 9.29 -5.62 3.39
C VAL A 106 8.15 -4.70 2.94
N THR A 107 7.39 -4.18 3.90
CA THR A 107 6.31 -3.21 3.67
C THR A 107 6.70 -1.86 4.26
N ASN A 108 6.60 -0.79 3.48
CA ASN A 108 6.80 0.59 3.91
C ASN A 108 5.44 1.32 3.98
N TYR A 109 5.08 1.92 5.12
CA TYR A 109 3.86 2.71 5.26
C TYR A 109 4.18 4.19 5.02
N GLY A 110 3.31 4.90 4.30
CA GLY A 110 3.63 6.28 3.85
C GLY A 110 4.74 6.32 2.80
N SER A 111 4.83 5.31 1.93
CA SER A 111 5.90 5.24 0.92
C SER A 111 5.78 6.36 -0.12
N ALA A 112 6.87 7.09 -0.37
CA ALA A 112 6.95 8.16 -1.36
C ALA A 112 7.29 7.65 -2.78
N HIS A 113 6.52 6.66 -3.24
CA HIS A 113 6.83 5.82 -4.41
C HIS A 113 6.85 6.59 -5.75
N ASP A 114 6.15 7.72 -5.90
CA ASP A 114 5.97 8.41 -7.19
C ASP A 114 6.73 9.75 -7.26
N THR A 115 7.83 9.88 -6.53
CA THR A 115 8.54 11.16 -6.36
C THR A 115 9.60 11.46 -7.42
N ASN A 116 9.86 10.58 -8.39
CA ASN A 116 10.98 10.73 -9.33
C ASN A 116 12.33 11.02 -8.63
N SER A 117 12.59 10.35 -7.50
CA SER A 117 13.74 10.60 -6.61
C SER A 117 13.77 12.00 -5.96
N ASN A 118 12.65 12.73 -6.01
CA ASN A 118 12.55 14.01 -5.33
C ASN A 118 12.39 13.79 -3.83
N LEU A 119 13.29 14.40 -3.07
CA LEU A 119 13.28 14.38 -1.60
C LEU A 119 12.18 15.28 -1.02
N LEU A 120 11.42 15.95 -1.88
CA LEU A 120 10.30 16.80 -1.56
C LEU A 120 9.06 16.35 -2.36
N ILE A 121 7.99 15.98 -1.65
CA ILE A 121 6.68 15.75 -2.25
C ILE A 121 5.88 17.04 -2.15
N GLU A 122 5.73 17.76 -3.26
CA GLU A 122 4.83 18.91 -3.33
C GLU A 122 3.44 18.43 -3.76
N ARG A 123 2.49 18.44 -2.83
CA ARG A 123 1.10 18.08 -3.11
C ARG A 123 0.31 19.34 -3.42
N TYR A 124 -0.10 19.45 -4.68
CA TYR A 124 -1.08 20.45 -5.13
C TYR A 124 -2.46 19.82 -5.11
N TYR A 125 -3.45 20.58 -4.62
CA TYR A 125 -4.85 20.14 -4.60
C TYR A 125 -5.66 20.96 -5.61
N ASP A 126 -6.26 20.27 -6.60
CA ASP A 126 -7.33 20.73 -7.50
C ASP A 126 -8.34 19.60 -7.80
N GLU A 127 -9.36 19.85 -8.63
CA GLU A 127 -10.57 19.00 -8.77
C GLU A 127 -10.41 17.69 -9.58
N PHE A 128 -9.27 17.42 -10.24
CA PHE A 128 -9.11 16.20 -11.07
C PHE A 128 -7.64 15.74 -11.13
N ALA A 129 -7.16 15.07 -10.08
CA ALA A 129 -5.77 14.59 -10.02
C ALA A 129 -5.63 13.11 -10.44
N GLU A 130 -4.82 12.83 -11.46
CA GLU A 130 -4.28 11.50 -11.80
C GLU A 130 -2.77 11.59 -12.06
N ASP A 131 -2.01 10.60 -11.58
CA ASP A 131 -0.64 10.29 -12.01
C ASP A 131 -0.40 8.77 -11.91
N LEU A 132 0.36 8.20 -12.86
CA LEU A 132 0.84 6.81 -12.86
C LEU A 132 2.18 6.71 -13.63
N ASP A 133 3.23 6.23 -12.96
CA ASP A 133 4.44 5.68 -13.60
C ASP A 133 5.02 4.57 -12.68
N VAL A 134 5.44 3.43 -13.25
CA VAL A 134 5.90 2.25 -12.48
C VAL A 134 7.38 2.01 -12.76
N TYR A 135 8.24 2.30 -11.79
CA TYR A 135 9.68 2.03 -11.86
C TYR A 135 10.07 0.85 -10.95
N CYS A 136 10.96 -0.03 -11.43
CA CYS A 136 11.63 -1.03 -10.59
C CYS A 136 12.97 -0.47 -10.11
N CYS A 137 13.29 -0.61 -8.82
CA CYS A 137 14.51 -0.03 -8.22
C CYS A 137 15.40 -1.08 -7.54
N GLY A 138 16.72 -0.85 -7.59
CA GLY A 138 17.72 -1.59 -6.86
C GLY A 138 18.43 -2.69 -7.66
N PRO A 139 19.24 -3.54 -7.01
CA PRO A 139 19.44 -3.64 -5.57
C PRO A 139 20.28 -2.49 -5.01
N VAL A 140 19.84 -1.96 -3.86
CA VAL A 140 20.57 -0.97 -3.07
C VAL A 140 20.88 -1.51 -1.67
N PRO A 141 22.10 -1.29 -1.13
CA PRO A 141 22.36 -1.60 0.27
C PRO A 141 21.49 -0.75 1.20
N VAL A 142 20.68 -1.39 2.05
CA VAL A 142 19.86 -0.70 3.07
C VAL A 142 20.71 0.21 3.96
N ARG A 143 21.97 -0.17 4.25
CA ARG A 143 22.91 0.68 4.97
C ARG A 143 23.21 1.98 4.22
N ALA A 144 23.34 1.96 2.89
CA ALA A 144 23.58 3.18 2.13
C ALA A 144 22.40 4.15 2.25
N ILE A 145 21.17 3.62 2.27
CA ILE A 145 19.95 4.39 2.54
C ILE A 145 20.00 5.01 3.94
N LYS A 146 20.27 4.20 4.97
CA LYS A 146 20.38 4.68 6.35
C LYS A 146 21.42 5.77 6.55
N GLU A 147 22.57 5.63 5.90
CA GLU A 147 23.69 6.56 6.03
C GLU A 147 23.65 7.71 5.00
N GLY A 148 22.59 7.85 4.20
CA GLY A 148 22.46 8.90 3.18
C GLY A 148 23.54 8.85 2.09
N ASP A 149 24.12 7.67 1.81
CA ASP A 149 25.09 7.48 0.73
C ASP A 149 24.37 7.21 -0.59
N LEU A 150 23.94 8.29 -1.25
CA LEU A 150 23.18 8.22 -2.51
C LEU A 150 24.07 7.98 -3.74
N SER A 151 25.39 7.93 -3.55
CA SER A 151 26.36 7.72 -4.64
C SER A 151 26.45 6.27 -5.10
N VAL A 152 25.95 5.33 -4.27
CA VAL A 152 26.00 3.91 -4.57
C VAL A 152 24.98 3.55 -5.65
N LYS A 153 25.40 2.67 -6.54
CA LYS A 153 24.45 1.98 -7.43
C LYS A 153 23.78 0.83 -6.67
N PHE A 154 22.54 0.47 -6.97
CA PHE A 154 21.63 1.06 -7.95
C PHE A 154 20.53 1.86 -7.25
N ASP A 155 20.03 2.93 -7.90
CA ASP A 155 18.80 3.67 -7.52
C ASP A 155 18.70 4.13 -6.06
N ALA A 156 19.84 4.37 -5.40
CA ALA A 156 19.88 4.83 -4.01
C ALA A 156 19.10 6.13 -3.77
N PRO A 157 19.14 7.15 -4.65
CA PRO A 157 18.31 8.34 -4.48
C PRO A 157 16.80 8.04 -4.43
N PHE A 158 16.32 7.13 -5.27
CA PHE A 158 14.90 6.79 -5.34
C PHE A 158 14.44 6.10 -4.05
N VAL A 159 15.15 5.05 -3.63
CA VAL A 159 14.81 4.31 -2.41
C VAL A 159 14.98 5.17 -1.16
N PHE A 160 15.92 6.12 -1.15
CA PHE A 160 16.05 7.07 -0.05
C PHE A 160 14.86 8.03 0.02
N ALA A 161 14.39 8.54 -1.13
CA ALA A 161 13.20 9.38 -1.20
C ALA A 161 11.95 8.63 -0.68
N GLU A 162 11.77 7.37 -1.05
CA GLU A 162 10.64 6.54 -0.60
C GLU A 162 10.45 6.46 0.92
N VAL A 163 11.54 6.62 1.69
CA VAL A 163 11.54 6.49 3.15
C VAL A 163 11.83 7.80 3.91
N ASN A 164 12.37 8.83 3.25
CA ASN A 164 12.79 10.10 3.88
C ASN A 164 12.27 11.37 3.18
N ALA A 165 11.37 11.28 2.20
CA ALA A 165 10.84 12.48 1.53
C ALA A 165 10.01 13.34 2.49
N ASP A 166 10.22 14.66 2.42
CA ASP A 166 9.37 15.64 3.11
C ASP A 166 8.09 15.86 2.31
N VAL A 167 6.94 15.89 2.99
CA VAL A 167 5.67 16.27 2.36
C VAL A 167 5.42 17.75 2.60
N VAL A 168 5.23 18.53 1.54
CA VAL A 168 4.77 19.92 1.62
C VAL A 168 3.44 20.05 0.90
N GLU A 169 2.47 20.66 1.57
CA GLU A 169 1.11 20.77 1.06
C GLU A 169 0.80 22.22 0.69
N TYR A 170 0.28 22.41 -0.53
CA TYR A 170 -0.16 23.71 -1.02
C TYR A 170 -1.64 23.68 -1.39
N ILE A 171 -2.37 24.75 -1.05
CA ILE A 171 -3.70 25.01 -1.61
C ILE A 171 -3.56 25.94 -2.81
N THR A 172 -4.19 25.57 -3.93
CA THR A 172 -4.33 26.45 -5.09
C THR A 172 -5.61 27.26 -4.93
N LEU A 173 -5.45 28.58 -4.79
CA LEU A 173 -6.57 29.51 -4.71
C LEU A 173 -7.20 29.73 -6.09
N ARG A 174 -8.44 30.25 -6.12
CA ARG A 174 -9.16 30.55 -7.38
C ARG A 174 -8.45 31.55 -8.30
N ASP A 175 -7.54 32.34 -7.75
CA ASP A 175 -6.72 33.30 -8.50
C ASP A 175 -5.39 32.69 -9.01
N GLY A 176 -5.19 31.39 -8.85
CA GLY A 176 -4.01 30.65 -9.28
C GLY A 176 -2.82 30.73 -8.31
N ARG A 177 -2.93 31.45 -7.18
CA ARG A 177 -1.86 31.49 -6.19
C ARG A 177 -1.80 30.20 -5.38
N HIS A 178 -0.59 29.71 -5.14
CA HIS A 178 -0.34 28.58 -4.25
C HIS A 178 0.05 29.08 -2.86
N VAL A 179 -0.70 28.67 -1.84
CA VAL A 179 -0.41 28.99 -0.43
C VAL A 179 -0.03 27.71 0.28
N LYS A 180 1.12 27.70 0.95
CA LYS A 180 1.55 26.58 1.80
C LYS A 180 0.58 26.47 2.98
N ILE A 181 -0.03 25.30 3.15
CA ILE A 181 -1.03 25.04 4.20
C ILE A 181 -0.53 24.07 5.27
N GLY A 182 0.63 23.46 5.04
CA GLY A 182 1.21 22.51 5.97
C GLY A 182 2.33 21.71 5.34
N GLY A 183 2.74 20.69 6.08
CA GLY A 183 3.73 19.71 5.66
C GLY A 183 3.99 18.71 6.78
N SER A 184 4.68 17.63 6.45
CA SER A 184 5.08 16.61 7.40
C SER A 184 6.43 16.05 7.00
N THR A 185 7.36 16.03 7.96
CA THR A 185 8.65 15.30 7.85
C THR A 185 8.48 13.85 8.31
N THR A 186 7.42 13.55 9.04
CA THR A 186 7.23 12.25 9.71
C THR A 186 6.27 11.31 8.99
N GLU A 187 5.52 11.78 7.99
CA GLU A 187 4.49 10.99 7.27
C GLU A 187 5.10 9.86 6.42
N VAL A 188 6.33 10.06 5.93
CA VAL A 188 6.99 9.14 5.01
C VAL A 188 7.84 8.13 5.77
N GLY A 189 7.91 6.89 5.25
CA GLY A 189 8.82 5.87 5.78
C GLY A 189 8.41 5.33 7.15
N GLN A 190 7.11 5.23 7.44
CA GLN A 190 6.62 4.78 8.73
C GLN A 190 6.56 3.25 8.82
N CYS A 191 6.76 2.73 10.03
CA CYS A 191 6.47 1.34 10.38
C CYS A 191 6.99 0.32 9.36
N ILE A 192 8.22 0.50 8.86
CA ILE A 192 8.80 -0.39 7.85
C ILE A 192 8.89 -1.78 8.46
N SER A 193 8.19 -2.75 7.88
CA SER A 193 7.88 -4.01 8.55
C SER A 193 8.23 -5.23 7.71
N THR A 194 8.58 -6.31 8.39
CA THR A 194 8.68 -7.64 7.79
C THR A 194 8.13 -8.70 8.75
N LYS A 195 8.01 -9.94 8.28
CA LYS A 195 7.62 -11.07 9.13
C LYS A 195 8.82 -11.49 10.00
N ALA A 196 8.61 -11.64 11.31
CA ALA A 196 9.64 -12.08 12.22
C ALA A 196 10.16 -13.50 11.90
N VAL A 197 11.43 -13.74 12.23
CA VAL A 197 12.03 -15.07 12.06
C VAL A 197 11.42 -16.04 13.08
N GLY A 198 10.84 -17.13 12.58
CA GLY A 198 10.30 -18.21 13.41
C GLY A 198 8.90 -17.96 14.01
N SER A 199 8.29 -16.80 13.79
CA SER A 199 6.92 -16.49 14.24
C SER A 199 6.14 -15.70 13.19
N ASP A 200 4.82 -15.60 13.35
CA ASP A 200 3.95 -14.80 12.47
C ASP A 200 3.81 -13.33 12.89
N GLU A 201 4.55 -12.94 13.93
CA GLU A 201 4.56 -11.59 14.43
C GLU A 201 5.22 -10.61 13.46
N ARG A 202 4.75 -9.36 13.52
CA ARG A 202 5.34 -8.23 12.80
C ARG A 202 6.67 -7.84 13.45
N GLU A 203 7.74 -7.81 12.66
CA GLU A 203 9.02 -7.23 13.03
C GLU A 203 9.14 -5.81 12.43
N ASP A 204 9.28 -4.80 13.29
CA ASP A 204 9.56 -3.43 12.86
C ASP A 204 11.06 -3.23 12.61
N ILE A 205 11.39 -2.93 11.36
CA ILE A 205 12.76 -2.74 10.88
C ILE A 205 13.02 -1.30 10.41
N THR A 206 12.19 -0.32 10.81
CA THR A 206 12.32 1.10 10.43
C THR A 206 13.72 1.64 10.74
N HIS A 207 14.27 1.26 11.89
CA HIS A 207 15.60 1.64 12.36
C HIS A 207 16.75 1.15 11.47
N LEU A 208 16.51 0.21 10.55
CA LEU A 208 17.49 -0.21 9.55
C LEU A 208 17.57 0.74 8.36
N TYR A 209 16.51 1.51 8.10
CA TYR A 209 16.40 2.41 6.94
C TYR A 209 16.62 3.88 7.30
N LYS A 210 16.25 4.30 8.51
CA LYS A 210 16.42 5.69 8.96
C LYS A 210 16.74 5.80 10.44
N TYR A 211 17.36 6.92 10.81
CA TYR A 211 17.58 7.29 12.21
C TYR A 211 16.27 7.85 12.83
N PRO A 212 16.17 7.92 14.16
CA PRO A 212 15.00 8.52 14.81
C PRO A 212 14.80 9.98 14.38
N GLU A 213 13.56 10.34 14.10
CA GLU A 213 13.16 11.71 13.73
C GLU A 213 13.61 12.72 14.81
N GLY A 214 14.23 13.81 14.38
CA GLY A 214 14.80 14.86 15.23
C GLY A 214 16.18 14.57 15.81
N SER A 215 16.77 13.39 15.56
CA SER A 215 18.11 13.03 16.03
C SER A 215 19.22 13.81 15.30
N GLU A 216 20.40 13.86 15.91
CA GLU A 216 21.55 14.53 15.30
C GLU A 216 22.09 13.73 14.11
N GLU A 217 22.03 12.39 14.20
CA GLU A 217 22.40 11.47 13.14
C GLU A 217 21.52 11.64 11.91
N GLU A 218 20.21 11.83 12.11
CA GLU A 218 19.29 12.15 11.01
C GLU A 218 19.73 13.43 10.29
N ARG A 219 20.00 14.52 11.01
CA ARG A 219 20.42 15.78 10.38
C ARG A 219 21.69 15.63 9.55
N GLN A 220 22.69 14.90 10.07
CA GLN A 220 23.92 14.61 9.35
C GLN A 220 23.68 13.80 8.08
N VAL A 221 22.78 12.82 8.13
CA VAL A 221 22.38 12.00 6.98
C VAL A 221 21.69 12.85 5.91
N PHE A 222 20.77 13.72 6.31
CA PHE A 222 20.06 14.61 5.40
C PHE A 222 21.02 15.60 4.74
N GLU A 223 21.93 16.21 5.51
CA GLU A 223 22.96 17.11 4.99
C GLU A 223 23.86 16.40 3.97
N LYS A 224 24.29 15.17 4.28
CA LYS A 224 25.08 14.32 3.37
C LYS A 224 24.31 13.95 2.09
N ALA A 225 23.02 13.67 2.20
CA ALA A 225 22.14 13.38 1.07
C ALA A 225 21.82 14.62 0.22
N SER A 226 22.38 15.80 0.55
CA SER A 226 21.99 17.09 -0.02
C SER A 226 20.48 17.36 0.10
N HIS A 227 19.86 16.75 1.10
CA HIS A 227 18.47 16.97 1.47
C HIS A 227 18.41 18.23 2.31
N GLN A 228 17.79 19.27 1.77
CA GLN A 228 17.47 20.47 2.53
C GLN A 228 16.10 20.25 3.18
N ASN A 229 16.10 19.99 4.49
CA ASN A 229 14.86 20.00 5.26
C ASN A 229 14.23 21.39 5.19
N ARG A 230 13.20 21.54 4.34
CA ARG A 230 12.47 22.82 4.17
C ARG A 230 11.49 23.08 5.31
N LEU A 231 11.37 22.14 6.25
CA LEU A 231 10.34 22.10 7.29
C LEU A 231 10.88 22.11 8.73
N ILE A 232 12.18 22.35 8.97
CA ILE A 232 12.70 22.44 10.35
C ILE A 232 12.11 23.68 11.04
N GLN A 233 10.99 23.48 11.73
CA GLN A 233 10.59 24.21 12.93
C GLN A 233 10.36 23.16 14.02
N ASN A 234 11.43 22.90 14.78
CA ASN A 234 11.34 22.18 16.04
C ASN A 234 10.90 23.19 17.09
N GLU A 235 9.61 23.16 17.44
CA GLU A 235 8.99 23.51 18.73
C GLU A 235 7.46 23.45 18.51
N GLU A 236 6.66 23.17 19.54
CA GLU A 236 5.20 23.34 19.47
C GLU A 236 4.93 24.85 19.26
N GLU A 237 4.97 25.31 18.01
CA GLU A 237 4.77 26.73 17.72
C GLU A 237 3.38 27.17 18.19
N PRO A 238 3.26 28.37 18.79
CA PRO A 238 1.97 28.95 19.11
C PRO A 238 1.13 29.03 17.83
N GLY A 239 0.01 28.32 17.81
CA GLY A 239 -0.81 28.19 16.61
C GLY A 239 -2.13 27.46 16.84
N VAL A 240 -2.92 27.34 15.77
CA VAL A 240 -4.12 26.52 15.78
C VAL A 240 -3.77 25.13 15.24
N HIS A 241 -4.08 24.08 15.99
CA HIS A 241 -3.78 22.70 15.60
C HIS A 241 -5.06 21.92 15.34
N VAL A 242 -5.06 21.12 14.28
CA VAL A 242 -6.16 20.21 13.94
C VAL A 242 -5.66 18.76 14.04
N LYS A 243 -6.42 17.88 14.69
CA LYS A 243 -6.13 16.44 14.78
C LYS A 243 -7.38 15.62 14.51
N ILE A 244 -7.26 14.56 13.72
CA ILE A 244 -8.37 13.65 13.42
C ILE A 244 -8.29 12.42 14.34
N LYS A 245 -9.41 12.08 14.96
CA LYS A 245 -9.58 10.94 15.85
C LYS A 245 -10.85 10.16 15.49
N LEU A 246 -10.95 8.94 16.00
CA LEU A 246 -12.07 8.02 15.76
C LEU A 246 -12.78 7.68 17.06
N SER A 247 -14.09 7.47 17.01
CA SER A 247 -14.92 7.22 18.20
C SER A 247 -14.81 5.79 18.73
N SER A 248 -14.65 4.77 17.87
CA SER A 248 -14.09 3.42 18.08
C SER A 248 -14.67 2.44 17.05
N ASN A 249 -14.03 1.27 16.91
CA ASN A 249 -14.40 0.10 16.10
C ASN A 249 -14.91 0.38 14.67
N THR A 250 -13.98 0.59 13.74
CA THR A 250 -14.28 0.78 12.31
C THR A 250 -14.37 -0.57 11.61
N MET A 251 -15.57 -1.17 11.61
CA MET A 251 -15.86 -2.42 10.90
C MET A 251 -16.66 -2.15 9.63
N VAL A 252 -16.33 -2.84 8.54
CA VAL A 252 -17.08 -2.76 7.29
C VAL A 252 -18.51 -3.23 7.55
N GLY A 253 -19.48 -2.48 7.04
CA GLY A 253 -20.91 -2.75 7.22
C GLY A 253 -21.54 -2.00 8.38
N SER A 254 -20.75 -1.33 9.22
CA SER A 254 -21.24 -0.56 10.37
C SER A 254 -21.08 0.94 10.14
N ASP A 255 -22.00 1.73 10.67
CA ASP A 255 -21.83 3.18 10.73
C ASP A 255 -20.80 3.52 11.81
N PHE A 256 -19.99 4.56 11.58
CA PHE A 256 -19.01 5.01 12.57
C PHE A 256 -18.82 6.52 12.52
N GLU A 257 -18.17 7.07 13.56
CA GLU A 257 -17.91 8.51 13.65
C GLU A 257 -16.42 8.80 13.68
N ALA A 258 -16.03 9.85 12.96
CA ALA A 258 -14.74 10.49 13.09
C ALA A 258 -14.92 11.90 13.65
N TYR A 259 -13.93 12.42 14.36
CA TYR A 259 -13.95 13.80 14.83
C TYR A 259 -12.64 14.51 14.56
N ALA A 260 -12.75 15.73 14.05
CA ALA A 260 -11.65 16.67 13.92
C ALA A 260 -11.63 17.55 15.18
N GLN A 261 -10.58 17.39 15.99
CA GLN A 261 -10.33 18.19 17.19
C GLN A 261 -9.44 19.37 16.83
N VAL A 262 -9.91 20.58 17.13
CA VAL A 262 -9.17 21.82 16.92
C VAL A 262 -8.72 22.35 18.28
N LYS A 263 -7.47 22.79 18.41
CA LYS A 263 -6.95 23.42 19.62
C LYS A 263 -6.32 24.76 19.28
N ASN A 264 -6.75 25.82 19.96
CA ASN A 264 -6.14 27.14 19.84
C ASN A 264 -5.05 27.30 20.90
N ASN A 265 -3.77 27.16 20.52
CA ASN A 265 -2.64 27.42 21.41
C ASN A 265 -2.14 28.88 21.31
N THR A 266 -2.96 29.81 20.82
CA THR A 266 -2.61 31.24 20.75
C THR A 266 -3.30 32.04 21.86
N ASP A 267 -2.75 33.22 22.16
CA ASP A 267 -3.34 34.17 23.12
C ASP A 267 -4.51 34.98 22.53
N ALA A 268 -4.80 34.79 21.25
CA ALA A 268 -5.87 35.50 20.54
C ALA A 268 -7.10 34.61 20.37
N LYS A 269 -8.28 35.24 20.36
CA LYS A 269 -9.51 34.57 19.92
C LYS A 269 -9.39 34.27 18.43
N LYS A 270 -9.87 33.08 18.01
CA LYS A 270 -9.87 32.65 16.62
C LYS A 270 -11.30 32.36 16.16
N ASN A 271 -11.69 32.93 15.02
CA ASN A 271 -12.93 32.59 14.33
C ASN A 271 -12.58 31.76 13.10
N CYS A 272 -12.95 30.49 13.13
CA CYS A 272 -12.56 29.54 12.10
C CYS A 272 -13.76 28.88 11.44
N ARG A 273 -13.58 28.48 10.19
CA ARG A 273 -14.52 27.63 9.45
C ARG A 273 -13.86 26.29 9.16
N LEU A 274 -14.50 25.21 9.56
CA LEU A 274 -13.99 23.86 9.39
C LEU A 274 -14.84 23.09 8.37
N MET A 275 -14.17 22.57 7.35
CA MET A 275 -14.72 21.58 6.44
C MET A 275 -14.09 20.22 6.77
N PHE A 276 -14.91 19.24 7.12
CA PHE A 276 -14.44 17.89 7.44
C PHE A 276 -15.10 16.87 6.52
N TYR A 277 -14.30 16.10 5.79
CA TYR A 277 -14.79 15.21 4.75
C TYR A 277 -14.00 13.91 4.69
N ALA A 278 -14.60 12.94 4.02
CA ALA A 278 -14.08 11.60 3.80
C ALA A 278 -14.19 11.24 2.32
N GLN A 279 -13.12 10.66 1.78
CA GLN A 279 -13.10 10.11 0.42
C GLN A 279 -12.61 8.68 0.46
N ALA A 280 -13.20 7.83 -0.38
CA ALA A 280 -12.60 6.53 -0.66
C ALA A 280 -11.21 6.74 -1.27
N VAL A 281 -10.27 5.85 -0.96
CA VAL A 281 -8.91 5.91 -1.50
C VAL A 281 -8.43 4.49 -1.80
N THR A 282 -7.62 4.32 -2.82
CA THR A 282 -6.91 3.06 -3.08
C THR A 282 -5.59 3.01 -2.31
N TYR A 283 -4.99 1.83 -2.18
CA TYR A 283 -3.75 1.68 -1.42
C TYR A 283 -2.57 2.49 -1.98
N ASN A 284 -2.56 2.77 -3.28
CA ASN A 284 -1.56 3.62 -3.95
C ASN A 284 -1.90 5.12 -3.87
N GLY A 285 -2.95 5.51 -3.15
CA GLY A 285 -3.27 6.91 -2.88
C GLY A 285 -4.21 7.59 -3.89
N LYS A 286 -4.71 6.90 -4.92
CA LYS A 286 -5.71 7.45 -5.86
C LYS A 286 -7.00 7.74 -5.12
N LEU A 287 -7.49 8.98 -5.24
CA LEU A 287 -8.73 9.41 -4.62
C LEU A 287 -9.94 8.91 -5.41
N GLY A 288 -10.93 8.38 -4.70
CA GLY A 288 -12.23 7.98 -5.21
C GLY A 288 -13.33 8.95 -4.80
N GLU A 289 -14.58 8.45 -4.78
CA GLU A 289 -15.75 9.25 -4.45
C GLU A 289 -15.75 9.74 -2.99
N THR A 290 -16.33 10.92 -2.78
CA THR A 290 -16.60 11.47 -1.44
C THR A 290 -17.70 10.67 -0.76
N CYS A 291 -17.40 10.12 0.41
CA CYS A 291 -18.27 9.23 1.17
C CYS A 291 -18.74 9.80 2.51
N GLY A 292 -18.39 11.06 2.80
CA GLY A 292 -18.90 11.80 3.93
C GLY A 292 -18.43 13.24 3.87
N LEU A 293 -19.30 14.18 4.22
CA LEU A 293 -19.00 15.61 4.26
C LEU A 293 -19.83 16.27 5.34
N THR A 294 -19.19 17.01 6.23
CA THR A 294 -19.89 17.88 7.17
C THR A 294 -20.32 19.17 6.48
N GLU A 295 -21.41 19.77 6.96
CA GLU A 295 -21.63 21.19 6.71
C GLU A 295 -20.43 22.01 7.23
N LEU A 296 -20.22 23.19 6.64
CA LEU A 296 -19.14 24.08 7.04
C LEU A 296 -19.37 24.57 8.47
N ALA A 297 -18.63 24.01 9.43
CA ALA A 297 -18.83 24.31 10.84
C ALA A 297 -18.11 25.61 11.22
N GLU A 298 -18.84 26.54 11.83
CA GLU A 298 -18.25 27.74 12.42
C GLU A 298 -17.74 27.43 13.84
N ILE A 299 -16.43 27.54 14.04
CA ILE A 299 -15.76 27.26 15.30
C ILE A 299 -15.15 28.55 15.84
N ASN A 300 -15.70 29.02 16.96
CA ASN A 300 -15.17 30.15 17.70
C ASN A 300 -14.34 29.62 18.87
N LEU A 301 -13.04 29.87 18.88
CA LEU A 301 -12.11 29.38 19.90
C LEU A 301 -11.59 30.54 20.73
N ALA A 302 -11.84 30.53 22.03
CA ALA A 302 -11.10 31.36 22.97
C ALA A 302 -9.62 30.92 23.07
N PRO A 303 -8.73 31.74 23.65
CA PRO A 303 -7.36 31.34 23.92
C PRO A 303 -7.32 30.04 24.74
N THR A 304 -6.46 29.08 24.35
CA THR A 304 -6.30 27.75 24.98
C THR A 304 -7.51 26.81 24.91
N GLU A 305 -8.61 27.23 24.26
CA GLU A 305 -9.81 26.42 24.10
C GLU A 305 -9.69 25.41 22.95
N GLY A 306 -10.47 24.33 23.05
CA GLY A 306 -10.59 23.32 22.01
C GLY A 306 -12.00 23.24 21.43
N GLY A 307 -12.10 23.05 20.12
CA GLY A 307 -13.33 22.77 19.40
C GLY A 307 -13.34 21.36 18.81
N LYS A 308 -14.50 20.88 18.40
CA LYS A 308 -14.63 19.63 17.64
C LYS A 308 -15.71 19.74 16.57
N ALA A 309 -15.48 19.10 15.43
CA ALA A 309 -16.55 18.73 14.50
C ALA A 309 -16.57 17.21 14.32
N THR A 310 -17.77 16.66 14.25
CA THR A 310 -18.01 15.24 14.06
C THR A 310 -18.46 14.99 12.63
N LEU A 311 -17.88 13.98 11.98
CA LEU A 311 -18.31 13.44 10.71
C LEU A 311 -18.87 12.03 10.95
N GLN A 312 -20.15 11.85 10.63
CA GLN A 312 -20.81 10.55 10.64
C GLN A 312 -20.59 9.87 9.29
N LEU A 313 -20.11 8.63 9.31
CA LEU A 313 -19.85 7.83 8.11
C LEU A 313 -20.85 6.67 8.08
N LEU A 314 -21.81 6.78 7.16
CA LEU A 314 -22.88 5.80 6.99
C LEU A 314 -22.46 4.73 5.99
N TYR A 315 -22.66 3.46 6.32
CA TYR A 315 -22.33 2.35 5.41
C TYR A 315 -23.11 2.43 4.09
N SER A 316 -24.31 2.99 4.12
CA SER A 316 -25.13 3.25 2.92
C SER A 316 -24.48 4.24 1.94
N GLU A 317 -23.55 5.06 2.41
CA GLU A 317 -22.79 6.03 1.61
C GLU A 317 -21.41 5.47 1.31
N TYR A 318 -20.61 5.19 2.34
CA TYR A 318 -19.23 4.76 2.12
C TYR A 318 -19.13 3.36 1.52
N GLY A 319 -20.08 2.45 1.79
CA GLY A 319 -20.09 1.10 1.23
C GLY A 319 -20.20 1.06 -0.31
N LYS A 320 -20.69 2.14 -0.94
CA LYS A 320 -20.73 2.29 -2.40
C LYS A 320 -19.44 2.84 -2.98
N ALA A 321 -18.74 3.67 -2.19
CA ALA A 321 -17.55 4.40 -2.62
C ALA A 321 -16.25 3.63 -2.36
N ILE A 322 -16.18 2.86 -1.26
CA ILE A 322 -14.94 2.17 -0.87
C ILE A 322 -14.55 1.11 -1.90
N THR A 323 -13.24 1.03 -2.16
CA THR A 323 -12.68 0.00 -3.04
C THR A 323 -12.41 -1.29 -2.25
N GLN A 324 -11.91 -2.32 -2.94
CA GLN A 324 -11.45 -3.57 -2.34
C GLN A 324 -10.33 -3.40 -1.29
N ASP A 325 -9.64 -2.25 -1.29
CA ASP A 325 -8.61 -1.92 -0.32
C ASP A 325 -9.21 -1.56 1.04
N ARG A 326 -10.52 -1.27 1.08
CA ARG A 326 -11.26 -0.85 2.28
C ARG A 326 -10.66 0.38 2.94
N MET A 327 -10.15 1.31 2.14
CA MET A 327 -9.48 2.51 2.64
C MET A 327 -10.32 3.77 2.47
N ILE A 328 -10.34 4.60 3.52
CA ILE A 328 -10.96 5.93 3.52
C ILE A 328 -9.93 6.94 3.98
N LYS A 329 -9.78 8.04 3.23
CA LYS A 329 -8.99 9.20 3.62
C LYS A 329 -9.90 10.26 4.25
N LEU A 330 -9.65 10.57 5.51
CA LEU A 330 -10.26 11.69 6.21
C LEU A 330 -9.41 12.95 6.03
N ALA A 331 -10.06 14.08 5.80
CA ALA A 331 -9.39 15.37 5.67
C ALA A 331 -10.21 16.48 6.34
N ALA A 332 -9.55 17.21 7.24
CA ALA A 332 -10.10 18.35 7.95
C ALA A 332 -9.36 19.61 7.50
N LEU A 333 -10.06 20.54 6.87
CA LEU A 333 -9.54 21.83 6.43
C LEU A 333 -10.18 22.95 7.25
N LEU A 334 -9.37 23.63 8.05
CA LEU A 334 -9.76 24.74 8.90
C LEU A 334 -9.23 26.05 8.28
N VAL A 335 -10.07 27.06 8.21
CA VAL A 335 -9.70 28.39 7.71
C VAL A 335 -9.97 29.43 8.79
N ASP A 336 -8.96 30.20 9.17
CA ASP A 336 -9.13 31.39 10.00
C ASP A 336 -9.78 32.50 9.13
N VAL A 337 -10.95 32.97 9.56
CA VAL A 337 -11.73 33.95 8.80
C VAL A 337 -11.03 35.31 8.77
N GLU A 338 -10.28 35.65 9.81
CA GLU A 338 -9.62 36.95 9.97
C GLU A 338 -8.27 36.97 9.25
N THR A 339 -7.40 36.01 9.56
CA THR A 339 -6.04 35.98 8.98
C THR A 339 -5.98 35.36 7.58
N LYS A 340 -7.04 34.62 7.18
CA LYS A 340 -7.07 33.80 5.96
C LYS A 340 -6.02 32.69 5.95
N GLU A 341 -5.52 32.31 7.13
CA GLU A 341 -4.63 31.16 7.28
C GLU A 341 -5.42 29.86 7.18
N PHE A 342 -4.76 28.85 6.63
CA PHE A 342 -5.31 27.51 6.46
C PHE A 342 -4.56 26.54 7.34
N TYR A 343 -5.29 25.63 7.97
CA TYR A 343 -4.75 24.55 8.77
C TYR A 343 -5.39 23.25 8.31
N ARG A 344 -4.59 22.19 8.17
CA ARG A 344 -5.07 20.91 7.65
C ARG A 344 -4.60 19.73 8.48
N ALA A 345 -5.46 18.73 8.59
CA ALA A 345 -5.10 17.41 9.09
C ALA A 345 -5.68 16.34 8.16
N THR A 346 -4.93 15.27 7.93
CA THR A 346 -5.43 14.11 7.19
C THR A 346 -5.17 12.82 7.97
N LYS A 347 -6.00 11.81 7.73
CA LYS A 347 -5.82 10.48 8.30
C LYS A 347 -6.42 9.43 7.37
N THR A 348 -5.60 8.48 6.94
CA THR A 348 -6.07 7.33 6.15
C THR A 348 -6.42 6.18 7.09
N LEU A 349 -7.56 5.56 6.86
CA LEU A 349 -8.12 4.46 7.64
C LEU A 349 -8.23 3.23 6.76
N ILE A 350 -7.91 2.07 7.31
CA ILE A 350 -8.27 0.77 6.75
C ILE A 350 -9.45 0.26 7.57
N ILE A 351 -10.61 0.08 6.95
CA ILE A 351 -11.80 -0.41 7.63
C ILE A 351 -11.64 -1.91 7.89
N GLY A 352 -11.73 -2.30 9.15
CA GLY A 352 -11.61 -3.67 9.60
C GLY A 352 -12.70 -4.56 9.01
N ALA A 353 -12.32 -5.78 8.66
CA ALA A 353 -13.25 -6.86 8.37
C ALA A 353 -12.63 -8.08 9.03
N HIS A 354 -13.34 -8.68 9.98
CA HIS A 354 -12.85 -9.80 10.75
C HIS A 354 -13.67 -11.02 10.38
N ILE A 355 -13.01 -12.09 9.97
CA ILE A 355 -13.60 -13.43 10.01
C ILE A 355 -13.03 -14.07 11.25
N SER A 356 -13.87 -14.48 12.18
CA SER A 356 -13.40 -15.28 13.32
C SER A 356 -13.16 -16.70 12.81
N THR A 357 -11.90 -17.04 12.55
CA THR A 357 -11.50 -18.42 12.26
C THR A 357 -11.36 -19.18 13.58
N LEU A 358 -12.45 -19.77 14.02
CA LEU A 358 -12.39 -21.03 14.75
C LEU A 358 -12.92 -22.08 13.78
N PHE A 359 -12.30 -23.26 13.76
CA PHE A 359 -13.01 -24.46 13.31
C PHE A 359 -14.28 -24.53 14.18
N GLU A 360 -15.40 -24.07 13.59
CA GLU A 360 -16.64 -23.50 14.17
C GLU A 360 -16.72 -21.95 14.10
N LEU A 361 -17.32 -21.45 13.00
CA LEU A 361 -17.34 -20.04 12.55
C LEU A 361 -18.42 -19.17 13.24
N PRO A 362 -18.06 -17.98 13.79
CA PRO A 362 -19.02 -16.86 13.86
C PRO A 362 -18.54 -15.47 13.34
N ILE A 363 -19.42 -14.89 12.51
CA ILE A 363 -19.94 -13.49 12.37
C ILE A 363 -19.07 -12.31 11.84
N VAL A 364 -19.60 -11.65 10.79
CA VAL A 364 -19.63 -10.17 10.62
C VAL A 364 -21.11 -9.75 10.56
N PRO A 365 -21.58 -8.76 11.34
CA PRO A 365 -22.93 -8.21 11.19
C PRO A 365 -22.98 -7.34 9.93
N LEU A 366 -23.57 -7.87 8.86
CA LEU A 366 -23.92 -7.09 7.67
C LEU A 366 -25.32 -6.50 7.85
N GLN A 367 -25.53 -5.23 7.51
CA GLN A 367 -26.87 -4.63 7.46
C GLN A 367 -27.70 -5.08 6.23
N GLN A 368 -27.12 -5.83 5.29
CA GLN A 368 -27.79 -6.28 4.07
C GLN A 368 -27.34 -7.68 3.63
N ALA A 369 -28.26 -8.47 3.06
CA ALA A 369 -27.98 -9.82 2.56
C ALA A 369 -26.90 -9.84 1.47
N CYS A 370 -26.05 -10.87 1.46
CA CYS A 370 -24.88 -10.99 0.59
C CYS A 370 -24.97 -12.25 -0.28
N GLN A 371 -24.78 -12.14 -1.61
CA GLN A 371 -24.67 -13.28 -2.52
C GLN A 371 -23.22 -13.78 -2.58
N THR A 372 -23.02 -15.04 -2.25
CA THR A 372 -21.76 -15.71 -1.91
C THR A 372 -20.94 -16.21 -3.09
N TYR A 373 -19.60 -16.08 -3.01
CA TYR A 373 -18.65 -16.82 -3.87
C TYR A 373 -17.28 -17.12 -3.24
N GLY A 374 -17.03 -18.40 -2.98
CA GLY A 374 -15.71 -19.03 -3.00
C GLY A 374 -14.85 -18.86 -1.74
N LEU A 375 -14.97 -19.80 -0.80
CA LEU A 375 -13.96 -19.97 0.24
C LEU A 375 -12.76 -20.72 -0.39
N ARG A 376 -11.61 -20.06 -0.48
CA ARG A 376 -10.36 -20.70 -0.92
C ARG A 376 -9.49 -20.95 0.29
N ALA A 377 -9.40 -22.22 0.67
CA ALA A 377 -8.49 -22.69 1.69
C ALA A 377 -7.38 -23.47 0.99
N GLY A 378 -6.13 -23.05 1.17
CA GLY A 378 -4.98 -23.71 0.56
C GLY A 378 -3.84 -23.79 1.56
N PRO A 379 -3.29 -24.98 1.85
CA PRO A 379 -2.02 -25.06 2.56
C PRO A 379 -0.93 -24.43 1.67
N GLY A 380 0.10 -23.82 2.26
CA GLY A 380 1.25 -23.22 1.56
C GLY A 380 1.98 -24.13 0.55
N PRO A 381 3.23 -23.83 0.13
CA PRO A 381 3.84 -24.13 -1.18
C PRO A 381 3.86 -25.59 -1.74
N HIS A 382 3.23 -26.57 -1.11
CA HIS A 382 3.17 -27.97 -1.56
C HIS A 382 1.77 -28.59 -1.65
N PHE A 383 0.69 -27.80 -1.67
CA PHE A 383 -0.66 -28.37 -1.67
C PHE A 383 -1.61 -27.94 -2.80
N LEU A 384 -2.59 -28.83 -2.98
CA LEU A 384 -3.64 -28.81 -4.00
C LEU A 384 -4.38 -27.49 -3.99
N PHE A 385 -4.62 -26.96 -5.19
CA PHE A 385 -5.70 -26.01 -5.41
C PHE A 385 -7.00 -26.67 -4.95
N ILE A 386 -7.55 -26.23 -3.82
CA ILE A 386 -8.86 -26.69 -3.39
C ILE A 386 -9.89 -25.85 -4.13
N SER A 387 -10.84 -26.53 -4.78
CA SER A 387 -11.93 -25.87 -5.49
C SER A 387 -12.64 -24.88 -4.56
N PRO A 388 -12.97 -23.67 -5.01
CA PRO A 388 -13.66 -22.69 -4.17
C PRO A 388 -14.95 -23.29 -3.63
N LEU A 389 -15.13 -23.30 -2.31
CA LEU A 389 -16.39 -23.75 -1.72
C LEU A 389 -17.45 -22.67 -1.93
N ARG A 390 -18.59 -23.05 -2.50
CA ARG A 390 -19.74 -22.16 -2.60
C ARG A 390 -20.61 -22.35 -1.37
N VAL A 391 -20.71 -21.29 -0.59
CA VAL A 391 -21.65 -21.20 0.52
C VAL A 391 -22.93 -20.53 -0.01
N GLY A 392 -24.12 -20.83 0.51
CA GLY A 392 -25.36 -20.18 0.06
C GLY A 392 -25.45 -18.71 0.51
N THR A 393 -26.54 -18.01 0.15
CA THR A 393 -26.78 -16.63 0.61
C THR A 393 -26.73 -16.54 2.13
N VAL A 394 -25.98 -15.56 2.66
CA VAL A 394 -25.90 -15.28 4.10
C VAL A 394 -26.68 -13.99 4.37
N GLY A 395 -27.69 -14.08 5.25
CA GLY A 395 -28.49 -12.94 5.67
C GLY A 395 -27.76 -11.99 6.61
N PRO A 396 -28.31 -10.79 6.85
CA PRO A 396 -27.84 -9.87 7.87
C PRO A 396 -27.65 -10.55 9.23
N GLU A 397 -26.50 -10.37 9.87
CA GLU A 397 -26.15 -10.96 11.18
C GLU A 397 -26.15 -12.50 11.25
N GLU A 398 -26.35 -13.19 10.12
CA GLU A 398 -26.28 -14.64 10.04
C GLU A 398 -24.82 -15.13 9.93
N SER A 399 -24.59 -16.37 10.35
CA SER A 399 -23.32 -17.06 10.20
C SER A 399 -23.49 -18.28 9.30
N THR A 400 -22.38 -18.76 8.74
CA THR A 400 -22.40 -19.91 7.86
C THR A 400 -21.17 -20.77 8.10
N ILE A 401 -21.30 -22.07 7.87
CA ILE A 401 -20.23 -23.05 8.06
C ILE A 401 -19.94 -23.74 6.73
N ALA A 402 -18.64 -23.87 6.47
CA ALA A 402 -18.06 -24.43 5.27
C ALA A 402 -17.13 -25.58 5.68
N GLU A 403 -17.48 -26.81 5.33
CA GLU A 403 -16.63 -27.97 5.58
C GLU A 403 -15.68 -28.21 4.41
N LEU A 404 -14.43 -28.52 4.75
CA LEU A 404 -13.38 -28.76 3.77
C LEU A 404 -12.61 -30.02 4.12
N GLU A 405 -12.69 -31.01 3.23
CA GLU A 405 -11.88 -32.21 3.30
C GLU A 405 -10.65 -32.09 2.40
N PHE A 406 -9.49 -32.40 2.94
CA PHE A 406 -8.25 -32.53 2.17
C PHE A 406 -7.30 -33.53 2.82
N THR A 407 -6.39 -34.09 2.02
CA THR A 407 -5.38 -35.03 2.51
C THR A 407 -3.99 -34.36 2.49
N PRO A 408 -3.33 -34.23 3.65
CA PRO A 408 -1.93 -33.83 3.73
C PRO A 408 -0.98 -34.72 2.89
N LYS A 409 -0.11 -34.11 2.07
CA LYS A 409 0.97 -34.64 1.24
C LYS A 409 2.36 -34.46 1.85
N ALA A 410 2.50 -33.66 2.91
CA ALA A 410 3.79 -33.36 3.53
C ALA A 410 3.63 -33.01 5.01
N THR A 411 4.58 -33.48 5.83
CA THR A 411 4.57 -33.46 7.29
C THR A 411 5.26 -32.24 7.89
N GLY A 412 4.99 -31.93 9.15
CA GLY A 412 5.50 -30.78 9.90
C GLY A 412 4.54 -29.59 9.94
N ILE A 413 5.01 -28.44 10.41
CA ILE A 413 4.22 -27.21 10.52
C ILE A 413 3.87 -26.70 9.13
N ARG A 414 2.58 -26.45 8.88
CA ARG A 414 2.05 -25.88 7.64
C ARG A 414 1.09 -24.75 7.97
N LYS A 415 0.87 -23.89 6.99
CA LYS A 415 -0.05 -22.77 7.08
C LYS A 415 -1.18 -22.95 6.07
N LEU A 416 -2.42 -22.93 6.55
CA LEU A 416 -3.63 -22.88 5.75
C LEU A 416 -4.03 -21.42 5.56
N VAL A 417 -4.10 -20.94 4.33
CA VAL A 417 -4.57 -19.58 4.03
C VAL A 417 -6.01 -19.66 3.54
N ILE A 418 -6.89 -18.84 4.13
CA ILE A 418 -8.32 -18.79 3.86
C ILE A 418 -8.64 -17.42 3.25
N ASP A 419 -9.38 -17.41 2.16
CA ASP A 419 -9.92 -16.20 1.53
C ASP A 419 -11.43 -16.32 1.38
N PHE A 420 -12.13 -15.25 1.74
CA PHE A 420 -13.56 -15.09 1.56
C PHE A 420 -13.85 -13.91 0.64
N SER A 421 -14.79 -14.14 -0.28
CA SER A 421 -15.32 -13.11 -1.17
C SER A 421 -16.82 -13.32 -1.39
N SER A 422 -17.50 -12.22 -1.68
CA SER A 422 -18.90 -12.15 -2.06
C SER A 422 -19.11 -10.93 -2.97
N ASP A 423 -20.37 -10.67 -3.33
CA ASP A 423 -20.79 -9.48 -4.06
C ASP A 423 -20.59 -8.16 -3.28
N LYS A 424 -20.64 -8.20 -1.94
CA LYS A 424 -20.51 -6.99 -1.08
C LYS A 424 -19.25 -6.93 -0.24
N LEU A 425 -18.68 -8.09 0.10
CA LEU A 425 -17.48 -8.20 0.91
C LEU A 425 -16.41 -8.89 0.09
N SER A 426 -15.24 -8.29 0.01
CA SER A 426 -14.11 -8.89 -0.69
C SER A 426 -12.83 -8.62 0.08
N ASN A 427 -11.79 -9.38 -0.26
CA ASN A 427 -10.48 -9.25 0.34
C ASN A 427 -10.51 -9.44 1.87
N ILE A 428 -11.26 -10.45 2.33
CA ILE A 428 -11.24 -10.89 3.72
C ILE A 428 -10.45 -12.18 3.77
N GLN A 429 -9.33 -12.13 4.47
CA GLN A 429 -8.33 -13.19 4.49
C GLN A 429 -8.01 -13.54 5.93
N ASP A 430 -7.69 -14.80 6.14
CA ASP A 430 -7.18 -15.30 7.42
C ASP A 430 -6.24 -16.48 7.20
N PHE A 431 -5.56 -16.94 8.24
CA PHE A 431 -4.72 -18.12 8.17
C PHE A 431 -4.72 -18.91 9.48
N GLU A 432 -4.47 -20.22 9.38
CA GLU A 432 -4.29 -21.10 10.53
C GLU A 432 -3.00 -21.90 10.40
N ASN A 433 -2.29 -22.08 11.51
CA ASN A 433 -1.11 -22.94 11.57
C ASN A 433 -1.54 -24.36 11.97
N ILE A 434 -1.26 -25.33 11.10
CA ILE A 434 -1.57 -26.75 11.33
C ILE A 434 -0.29 -27.56 11.46
N VAL A 435 -0.27 -28.51 12.38
CA VAL A 435 0.83 -29.49 12.53
C VAL A 435 0.38 -30.80 11.90
N ILE A 436 1.08 -31.23 10.85
CA ILE A 436 0.80 -32.51 10.19
C ILE A 436 1.81 -33.54 10.69
N GLU A 437 1.32 -34.54 11.40
CA GLU A 437 2.12 -35.69 11.87
C GLU A 437 2.43 -36.66 10.71
N GLU A 438 3.42 -37.54 10.93
CA GLU A 438 3.85 -38.56 9.96
C GLU A 438 2.87 -39.70 9.74
#